data_AF-A0A5C8AGM6-F1
#
_entry.id   AF-A0A5C8AGM6-F1
#
_cell.length_a   1.000
_cell.length_b   1.000
_cell.length_c   1.000
_cell.angle_alpha   90.00
_cell.angle_beta   90.00
_cell.angle_gamma   90.00
#
_symmetry.space_group_name_H-M   'P 1'
#
loop_
_entity.id
_entity.type
_entity.pdbx_description
1 polymer ?
#
loop_
_entity_poly.entity_id
_entity_poly.type
_entity_poly.pdbx_seq_one_letter_code
_entity_poly.pdbx_strand_id
1 'polypeptide(L)' 'IENHLNRKDELLNWFNANNMEDDFFIIDDDKSLNELPEHLKKRLIQTSPSIGLTENLVDEALLLRKER' A
#
# COMPACT_ATOMS: atom_id res chain seq x y z
N ILE A 1 -6.80 -16.69 21.17
CA ILE A 1 -7.66 -16.35 20.00
C ILE A 1 -6.79 -15.43 19.17
N GLU A 2 -6.26 -15.92 18.05
CA GLU A 2 -5.51 -15.07 17.13
C GLU A 2 -6.49 -14.10 16.48
N ASN A 3 -6.23 -12.80 16.60
CA ASN A 3 -6.98 -11.78 15.87
C ASN A 3 -6.53 -11.86 14.41
N HIS A 4 -7.23 -12.65 13.61
CA HIS A 4 -7.09 -12.63 12.16
C HIS A 4 -7.67 -11.32 11.63
N LEU A 5 -6.82 -10.30 11.57
CA LEU A 5 -7.14 -9.05 10.92
C LEU A 5 -7.05 -9.26 9.40
N ASN A 6 -7.90 -8.56 8.65
CA ASN A 6 -7.70 -8.46 7.20
C ASN A 6 -6.48 -7.56 6.92
N ARG A 7 -5.90 -7.64 5.72
CA ARG A 7 -4.68 -6.91 5.35
C ARG A 7 -4.81 -5.40 5.59
N LYS A 8 -5.98 -4.82 5.33
CA LYS A 8 -6.27 -3.41 5.62
C LYS A 8 -6.11 -3.09 7.10
N ASP A 9 -6.75 -3.86 7.98
CA ASP A 9 -6.73 -3.63 9.42
C ASP A 9 -5.33 -3.86 10.02
N GLU A 10 -4.57 -4.82 9.48
CA GLU A 10 -3.15 -5.00 9.83
C GLU A 10 -2.32 -3.76 9.50
N LEU A 11 -2.44 -3.23 8.28
CA LEU A 11 -1.72 -2.03 7.86
C LEU A 11 -2.12 -0.82 8.71
N LEU A 12 -3.41 -0.61 8.93
CA LEU A 12 -3.89 0.52 9.74
C LEU A 12 -3.35 0.45 11.17
N ASN A 13 -3.38 -0.71 11.80
CA ASN A 13 -2.82 -0.88 13.14
C ASN A 13 -1.32 -0.61 13.16
N TRP A 14 -0.59 -1.06 12.14
CA TRP A 14 0.84 -0.84 12.03
C TRP A 14 1.17 0.65 11.83
N PHE A 15 0.49 1.35 10.92
CA PHE A 15 0.70 2.79 10.71
C PHE A 15 0.27 3.65 11.90
N ASN A 16 -0.76 3.25 12.64
CA ASN A 16 -1.16 3.96 13.86
C ASN A 16 -0.14 3.78 15.00
N ALA A 17 0.53 2.62 15.05
CA ALA A 17 1.54 2.32 16.06
C ALA A 17 2.93 2.88 15.71
N ASN A 18 3.20 3.11 14.43
CA ASN A 18 4.49 3.58 13.93
C ASN A 18 4.32 4.98 13.33
N ASN A 19 4.90 6.00 13.97
CA ASN A 19 5.03 7.33 13.38
C ASN A 19 5.98 7.25 12.17
N MET A 20 5.42 6.94 11.01
CA MET A 20 6.13 6.87 9.74
C MET A 20 6.20 8.25 9.10
N GLU A 21 7.36 8.58 8.55
CA GLU A 21 7.50 9.70 7.62
C GLU A 21 6.79 9.38 6.29
N ASP A 22 6.48 10.43 5.53
CA ASP A 22 5.54 10.39 4.40
C ASP A 22 6.05 9.70 3.12
N ASP A 23 7.29 9.19 3.10
CA ASP A 23 7.98 8.65 1.90
C ASP A 23 8.06 7.11 1.89
N PHE A 24 6.93 6.47 1.58
CA PHE A 24 6.86 5.03 1.37
C PHE A 24 5.83 4.67 0.29
N PHE A 25 5.92 3.43 -0.18
CA PHE A 25 4.93 2.78 -1.05
C PHE A 25 4.43 1.49 -0.40
N ILE A 26 3.16 1.19 -0.63
CA ILE A 26 2.53 -0.09 -0.27
C ILE A 26 2.40 -0.89 -1.57
N ILE A 27 2.91 -2.12 -1.60
CA ILE A 27 2.83 -3.01 -2.78
C ILE A 27 2.12 -4.28 -2.34
N ASP A 28 0.95 -4.54 -2.92
CA ASP A 28 0.11 -5.67 -2.54
C ASP A 28 -0.90 -5.99 -3.65
N ASP A 29 -1.41 -7.21 -3.73
CA ASP A 29 -2.49 -7.58 -4.65
C ASP A 29 -3.89 -7.56 -3.98
N ASP A 30 -3.93 -7.42 -2.65
CA ASP A 30 -5.17 -7.48 -1.87
C ASP A 30 -6.10 -6.28 -2.14
N LYS A 31 -7.31 -6.58 -2.64
CA LYS A 31 -8.32 -5.56 -2.98
C LYS A 31 -8.93 -4.85 -1.78
N SER A 32 -8.84 -5.41 -0.57
CA SER A 32 -9.31 -4.74 0.65
C SER A 32 -8.54 -3.43 0.90
N LEU A 33 -7.34 -3.28 0.33
CA LEU A 33 -6.56 -2.06 0.44
C LEU A 33 -7.15 -0.87 -0.31
N ASN A 34 -8.14 -1.07 -1.18
CA ASN A 34 -8.88 0.01 -1.82
C ASN A 34 -9.74 0.82 -0.83
N GLU A 35 -10.02 0.26 0.34
CA GLU A 35 -10.73 0.93 1.45
C GLU A 35 -9.78 1.64 2.42
N LEU A 36 -8.47 1.68 2.14
CA LEU A 36 -7.54 2.47 2.93
C LEU A 36 -7.89 3.96 2.86
N PRO A 37 -7.60 4.73 3.94
CA PRO A 37 -7.66 6.19 3.91
C PRO A 37 -6.86 6.76 2.74
N GLU A 38 -7.34 7.85 2.13
CA GLU A 38 -6.76 8.45 0.92
C GLU A 38 -5.25 8.73 1.03
N HIS A 39 -4.75 9.08 2.22
CA HIS A 39 -3.33 9.33 2.43
C HIS A 39 -2.46 8.07 2.30
N LEU A 40 -2.97 6.88 2.62
CA LEU A 40 -2.29 5.60 2.38
C LEU A 40 -2.59 5.06 0.98
N LYS A 41 -3.84 5.20 0.52
CA LYS A 41 -4.28 4.73 -0.79
C LYS A 41 -3.52 5.37 -1.94
N LYS A 42 -3.20 6.67 -1.85
CA LYS A 42 -2.34 7.37 -2.83
C LYS A 42 -0.90 6.85 -2.90
N ARG A 43 -0.51 5.92 -2.02
CA ARG A 43 0.81 5.27 -1.95
C ARG A 43 0.72 3.77 -2.26
N LEU A 44 -0.48 3.27 -2.57
CA LEU A 44 -0.73 1.87 -2.90
C LEU A 44 -0.47 1.62 -4.39
N ILE A 45 0.44 0.69 -4.66
CA ILE A 45 0.68 0.11 -5.97
C ILE A 45 0.05 -1.28 -5.95
N GLN A 46 -1.18 -1.38 -6.44
CA GLN A 46 -1.91 -2.63 -6.41
C GLN A 46 -1.45 -3.53 -7.56
N THR A 47 -0.85 -4.67 -7.23
CA THR A 47 -0.33 -5.61 -8.22
C THR A 47 -1.39 -6.63 -8.64
N SER A 48 -1.19 -7.29 -9.79
CA SER A 48 -2.00 -8.45 -10.15
C SER A 48 -1.48 -9.69 -9.40
N PRO A 49 -2.34 -10.53 -8.80
CA PRO A 49 -1.90 -11.74 -8.09
C PRO A 49 -1.07 -12.70 -8.95
N SER A 50 -1.30 -12.71 -10.27
CA SER A 50 -0.65 -13.61 -11.22
C SER A 50 0.62 -13.05 -11.86
N ILE A 51 0.89 -11.76 -11.69
CA ILE A 51 2.02 -11.06 -12.35
C ILE A 51 2.96 -10.47 -11.31
N GLY A 52 2.43 -9.99 -10.18
CA GLY A 52 3.19 -9.29 -9.16
C GLY A 52 3.65 -7.90 -9.62
N LEU A 53 4.77 -7.45 -9.05
CA LEU A 53 5.39 -6.17 -9.38
C LEU A 53 6.07 -6.24 -10.76
N THR A 54 5.72 -5.32 -11.65
CA THR A 54 6.32 -5.19 -12.99
C THR A 54 7.09 -3.88 -13.10
N GLU A 55 8.02 -3.80 -14.05
CA GLU A 55 8.80 -2.57 -14.32
C GLU A 55 7.88 -1.36 -14.56
N ASN A 56 6.76 -1.53 -15.28
CA ASN A 56 5.78 -0.47 -15.51
C ASN A 56 5.16 0.06 -14.20
N LEU A 57 4.85 -0.82 -13.25
CA LEU A 57 4.30 -0.43 -11.94
C LEU A 57 5.34 0.30 -11.08
N VAL A 58 6.62 -0.08 -11.21
CA VAL A 58 7.74 0.64 -10.58
C VAL A 58 7.90 2.03 -11.18
N ASP A 59 7.82 2.14 -12.51
CA ASP A 59 7.92 3.43 -13.20
C ASP A 59 6.77 4.37 -12.80
N GLU A 60 5.54 3.85 -12.72
CA GLU A 60 4.38 4.60 -12.22
C GLU A 60 4.59 5.12 -10.80
N ALA A 61 5.09 4.27 -9.90
CA ALA A 61 5.41 4.67 -8.53
C ALA A 61 6.45 5.78 -8.46
N LEU A 62 7.52 5.68 -9.27
CA LEU A 62 8.59 6.66 -9.32
C LEU A 62 8.13 7.99 -9.94
N LEU A 63 7.18 7.96 -10.89
CA LEU A 63 6.55 9.17 -11.42
C LEU A 63 5.72 9.88 -10.34
N LEU A 64 4.89 9.15 -9.60
CA LEU A 64 4.10 9.70 -8.48
C LEU A 64 4.97 10.34 -7.39
N ARG A 65 6.20 9.86 -7.21
CA ARG A 65 7.18 10.47 -6.30
C ARG A 65 7.70 11.82 -6.82
N LYS A 66 7.99 11.92 -8.12
CA LYS A 66 8.61 13.12 -8.72
C LYS A 66 7.69 14.34 -8.75
N GLU A 67 6.37 14.13 -8.66
CA GLU A 67 5.36 15.18 -8.65
C GLU A 67 5.03 15.72 -7.24
N ARG A 68 5.72 15.22 -6.20
CA ARG A 68 5.54 15.61 -4.79
C ARG A 68 6.71 16.42 -4.27
#